data_AF-A0A8J7J820-F1
#
_entry.id   AF-A0A8J7J820-F1
#
_cell.length_a   1.000
_cell.length_b   1.000
_cell.length_c   1.000
_cell.angle_alpha   90.00
_cell.angle_beta   90.00
_cell.angle_gamma   90.00
#
_symmetry.space_group_name_H-M   'P 1'
#
loop_
_entity.id
_entity.type
_entity.pdbx_description
1 polymer ?
#
loop_
_entity_poly.entity_id
_entity_poly.type
_entity_poly.pdbx_seq_one_letter_code
_entity_poly.pdbx_strand_id
1 'polypeptide(L)' 'MIEEINAANTREKIRLDKVFSITSFADLVANHMTDFTDGSIEQTCISDGAGLNITLEGLLIADLDSGDFLF' A
#
# COMPACT_ATOMS: atom_id res chain seq x y z
N MET A 1 3.26 6.21 -14.31
CA MET A 1 3.50 4.77 -14.50
C MET A 1 3.19 4.15 -13.15
N ILE A 2 2.11 3.36 -13.05
CA ILE A 2 1.75 2.63 -11.84
C ILE A 2 2.32 1.22 -12.05
N GLU A 3 3.24 0.79 -11.21
CA GLU A 3 3.75 -0.59 -11.20
C GLU A 3 2.75 -1.43 -10.41
N GLU A 4 2.05 -2.36 -11.08
CA GLU A 4 1.19 -3.34 -10.43
C GLU A 4 2.06 -4.26 -9.56
N ILE A 5 1.88 -4.21 -8.23
CA ILE A 5 2.53 -5.12 -7.29
C ILE A 5 1.65 -6.37 -7.15
N ASN A 6 2.20 -7.54 -7.47
CA ASN A 6 1.48 -8.80 -7.41
C ASN A 6 1.80 -9.52 -6.09
N ALA A 7 0.99 -9.24 -5.07
CA ALA A 7 1.19 -9.68 -3.69
C ALA A 7 1.13 -11.21 -3.46
N ALA A 8 0.93 -12.02 -4.50
CA ALA A 8 0.94 -13.48 -4.39
C ALA A 8 2.33 -14.09 -4.10
N ASN A 9 3.40 -13.30 -4.20
CA ASN A 9 4.75 -13.71 -3.88
C ASN A 9 5.13 -13.16 -2.49
N THR A 10 5.20 -14.02 -1.46
CA THR A 10 5.50 -13.73 -0.04
C THR A 10 6.90 -13.13 0.23
N ARG A 11 7.54 -12.56 -0.80
CA ARG A 11 8.84 -11.90 -0.77
C ARG A 11 8.83 -10.52 -1.44
N GLU A 12 7.74 -10.10 -2.06
CA GLU A 12 7.67 -8.74 -2.63
C GLU A 12 7.44 -7.74 -1.50
N LYS A 13 8.43 -6.85 -1.33
CA LYS A 13 8.31 -5.70 -0.43
C LYS A 13 7.83 -4.49 -1.20
N ILE A 14 6.87 -3.78 -0.65
CA ILE A 14 6.41 -2.50 -1.17
C ILE A 14 7.44 -1.44 -0.76
N ARG A 15 8.13 -0.88 -1.76
CA ARG A 15 9.17 0.12 -1.54
C ARG A 15 8.58 1.52 -1.48
N LEU A 16 8.60 2.09 -0.29
CA LEU A 16 8.22 3.47 0.03
C LEU A 16 9.42 4.33 0.45
N ASP A 17 10.64 3.81 0.34
CA ASP A 17 11.90 4.44 0.76
C ASP A 17 12.29 5.72 0.01
N LYS A 18 11.50 6.08 -1.00
CA LYS A 18 11.62 7.34 -1.75
C LYS A 18 10.38 8.23 -1.60
N VAL A 19 9.38 7.80 -0.84
CA VAL A 19 8.14 8.52 -0.60
C VAL A 19 8.25 9.21 0.76
N PHE A 20 8.93 10.37 0.77
CA PHE A 20 9.28 11.08 2.00
C PHE A 20 8.07 11.55 2.83
N SER A 21 6.88 11.61 2.24
CA SER A 21 5.65 11.92 2.97
C SER A 21 5.16 10.76 3.85
N ILE A 22 5.65 9.54 3.63
CA ILE A 22 5.29 8.34 4.40
C ILE A 22 6.51 7.90 5.19
N THR A 23 6.47 8.10 6.51
CA THR A 23 7.68 7.98 7.35
C THR A 23 7.78 6.67 8.12
N SER A 24 6.67 5.95 8.26
CA SER A 24 6.61 4.69 9.01
C SER A 24 5.34 3.90 8.68
N PHE A 25 5.26 2.65 9.14
CA PHE A 25 4.04 1.85 9.01
C PHE A 25 2.86 2.44 9.78
N ALA A 26 3.11 3.02 10.97
CA ALA A 26 2.07 3.68 11.75
C ALA A 26 1.50 4.91 11.02
N ASP A 27 2.37 5.69 10.38
CA ASP A 27 2.00 6.83 9.55
C ASP A 27 1.22 6.39 8.31
N LEU A 28 1.72 5.36 7.62
CA LEU A 28 1.09 4.75 6.46
C LEU A 28 -0.37 4.33 6.73
N VAL A 29 -0.59 3.55 7.80
CA VAL A 29 -1.94 3.07 8.16
C VAL A 29 -2.85 4.21 8.61
N ALA A 30 -2.32 5.19 9.36
CA ALA A 30 -3.13 6.28 9.91
C ALA A 30 -3.56 7.32 8.86
N ASN A 31 -2.69 7.59 7.89
CA ASN A 31 -2.83 8.78 7.03
C ASN A 31 -2.86 8.49 5.54
N HIS A 32 -2.40 7.31 5.10
CA HIS A 32 -2.11 7.05 3.68
C HIS A 32 -2.83 5.84 3.11
N MET A 33 -3.46 5.00 3.94
CA MET A 33 -4.18 3.82 3.47
C MET A 33 -5.70 4.00 3.54
N THR A 34 -6.39 3.47 2.54
CA THR A 34 -7.86 3.40 2.54
C THR A 34 -8.29 2.12 1.85
N ASP A 35 -9.08 1.31 2.56
CA ASP A 35 -9.73 0.14 1.98
C ASP A 35 -10.95 0.55 1.15
N PHE A 36 -11.13 -0.12 0.02
CA PHE A 36 -12.28 0.07 -0.85
C PHE A 36 -12.61 -1.21 -1.61
N THR A 37 -13.76 -1.22 -2.28
CA THR A 37 -14.20 -2.34 -3.11
C THR A 37 -14.37 -1.86 -4.54
N ASP A 38 -13.69 -2.53 -5.48
CA ASP A 38 -13.97 -2.38 -6.91
C ASP A 38 -14.66 -3.64 -7.42
N GLY A 39 -15.93 -3.51 -7.79
CA GLY A 39 -16.77 -4.65 -8.15
C GLY A 39 -16.95 -5.64 -6.99
N SER A 40 -16.22 -6.75 -7.04
CA SER A 40 -16.23 -7.81 -6.02
C SER A 40 -14.85 -8.08 -5.41
N ILE A 41 -13.87 -7.21 -5.69
CA ILE A 41 -12.50 -7.33 -5.20
C ILE A 41 -12.30 -6.28 -4.12
N GLU A 42 -11.92 -6.73 -2.93
CA GLU A 42 -11.47 -5.88 -1.83
C GLU A 42 -10.02 -5.44 -2.06
N GLN A 43 -9.73 -4.17 -1.81
CA GLN A 43 -8.45 -3.57 -2.16
C GLN A 43 -8.06 -2.48 -1.15
N THR A 44 -6.77 -2.23 -1.01
CA THR A 44 -6.23 -1.08 -0.30
C THR A 44 -5.59 -0.11 -1.28
N CYS A 45 -5.94 1.17 -1.18
CA CYS A 45 -5.22 2.25 -1.86
C CYS A 45 -4.21 2.87 -0.89
N ILE A 46 -2.96 3.03 -1.32
CA ILE A 46 -1.94 3.85 -0.66
C ILE A 46 -1.84 5.17 -1.43
N SER A 47 -2.02 6.30 -0.75
CA SER A 47 -1.89 7.64 -1.33
C SER A 47 -0.87 8.48 -0.59
N ASP A 48 0.04 9.14 -1.31
CA ASP A 48 1.02 10.05 -0.72
C ASP A 48 0.49 11.49 -0.52
N GLY A 49 -0.74 11.76 -0.96
CA GLY A 49 -1.34 13.11 -0.95
C GLY A 49 -0.75 14.10 -1.96
N ALA A 50 0.27 13.71 -2.72
CA ALA A 50 0.96 14.50 -3.75
C ALA A 50 0.77 13.96 -5.17
N GLY A 51 -0.01 12.89 -5.34
CA GLY A 51 -0.44 12.33 -6.63
C GLY A 51 0.04 10.91 -6.89
N LEU A 52 0.89 10.34 -6.03
CA LEU A 52 1.18 8.91 -6.04
C LEU A 52 0.01 8.16 -5.43
N ASN A 53 -0.54 7.22 -6.18
CA ASN A 53 -1.53 6.26 -5.69
C ASN A 53 -1.09 4.85 -6.12
N ILE A 54 -1.04 3.94 -5.16
CA ILE A 54 -0.70 2.52 -5.37
C ILE A 54 -1.91 1.71 -4.91
N THR A 55 -2.42 0.85 -5.78
CA THR A 55 -3.53 -0.04 -5.47
C THR A 55 -2.99 -1.43 -5.18
N LEU A 56 -3.40 -2.00 -4.04
CA LEU A 56 -3.10 -3.36 -3.63
C LEU A 56 -4.37 -4.20 -3.82
N GLU A 57 -4.45 -4.93 -4.92
CA GLU A 57 -5.61 -5.75 -5.23
C GLU A 57 -5.66 -7.00 -4.35
N GLY A 58 -6.83 -7.29 -3.76
CA GLY A 58 -7.04 -8.49 -2.95
C GLY A 58 -6.35 -8.45 -1.59
N LEU A 59 -5.86 -7.29 -1.17
CA LEU A 59 -5.26 -7.05 0.14
C LEU A 59 -6.04 -5.96 0.84
N LEU A 60 -6.33 -6.20 2.12
CA LEU A 60 -6.85 -5.19 3.04
C LEU A 60 -5.74 -4.70 3.96
N ILE A 61 -5.95 -3.54 4.60
CA ILE A 61 -5.05 -3.02 5.64
C ILE A 61 -4.80 -4.07 6.74
N ALA A 62 -5.79 -4.90 7.04
CA ALA A 62 -5.71 -5.95 8.05
C ALA A 62 -4.77 -7.12 7.68
N ASP A 63 -4.46 -7.29 6.39
CA ASP A 63 -3.58 -8.34 5.88
C ASP A 63 -2.11 -7.91 5.84
N LEU A 64 -1.84 -6.63 6.12
CA LEU A 64 -0.53 -5.99 5.95
C LEU A 64 0.14 -5.73 7.30
N ASP A 65 1.46 -5.88 7.34
CA ASP A 65 2.28 -5.51 8.49
C ASP A 65 3.55 -4.74 8.10
N SER A 66 4.25 -4.21 9.10
CA SER A 66 5.46 -3.39 8.89
C SER A 66 6.59 -4.08 8.11
N GLY A 67 6.61 -5.41 8.07
CA GLY A 67 7.58 -6.23 7.36
C GLY A 67 7.41 -6.22 5.83
N ASP A 68 6.19 -5.95 5.36
CA ASP A 68 5.82 -5.86 3.95
C ASP A 68 6.36 -4.59 3.27
N PHE A 69 6.78 -3.60 4.06
CA PHE A 69 7.21 -2.29 3.56
C PHE A 69 8.70 -2.05 3.77
N LEU A 70 9.27 -1.25 2.87
CA LEU A 70 10.57 -0.63 3.02
C LEU A 70 10.37 0.89 3.00
N PHE A 71 10.57 1.53 4.15
CA PHE A 71 10.59 2.98 4.33
C PHE A 71 12.02 3.52 4.24
#